data_AF-A0A524MZB8-F1
#
_entry.id   AF-A0A524MZB8-F1
#
_cell.length_a   1.000
_cell.length_b   1.000
_cell.length_c   1.000
_cell.angle_alpha   90.00
_cell.angle_beta   90.00
_cell.angle_gamma   90.00
#
_symmetry.space_group_name_H-M   'P 1'
#
loop_
_entity.id
_entity.type
_entity.pdbx_description
1 polymer ?
#
loop_
_entity_poly.entity_id
_entity_poly.type
_entity_poly.pdbx_seq_one_letter_code
_entity_poly.pdbx_strand_id
1 'polypeptide(L)' 'MTTPVIHVDRVSPADVSTSIAVATRAFWDDPMFNYFTPDLLVQHKNLVGFFAAGIHDCLKHGEVWVA' A
#
# COMPACT_ATOMS: atom_id res chain seq x y z
N MET A 1 -24.99 -15.60 8.97
CA MET A 1 -23.81 -14.85 8.50
C MET A 1 -22.61 -15.76 8.62
N THR A 2 -21.98 -16.11 7.50
CA THR A 2 -20.71 -16.84 7.48
C THR A 2 -19.56 -15.84 7.57
N THR A 3 -18.64 -16.03 8.51
CA THR A 3 -17.43 -15.22 8.61
C THR A 3 -16.49 -15.61 7.45
N PRO A 4 -16.00 -14.65 6.65
CA PRO A 4 -15.01 -14.96 5.62
C PRO A 4 -13.71 -15.41 6.28
N VAL A 5 -13.13 -16.51 5.77
CA VAL A 5 -11.77 -16.93 6.13
C VAL A 5 -10.81 -16.10 5.29
N ILE A 6 -9.97 -15.30 5.96
CA ILE A 6 -8.92 -14.52 5.30
C ILE A 6 -7.63 -15.35 5.36
N HIS A 7 -7.05 -15.63 4.20
CA HIS A 7 -5.76 -16.32 4.10
C HIS A 7 -4.66 -15.28 4.12
N VAL A 8 -3.72 -15.40 5.06
CA VAL A 8 -2.59 -14.47 5.18
C VAL A 8 -1.32 -15.20 4.81
N ASP A 9 -0.64 -14.69 3.79
CA ASP A 9 0.61 -15.24 3.27
C ASP A 9 1.73 -14.21 3.41
N ARG A 10 2.98 -14.69 3.47
CA ARG A 10 4.14 -13.81 3.43
C ARG A 10 4.28 -13.22 2.03
N VAL A 11 4.49 -11.91 1.94
CA VAL A 11 4.62 -11.24 0.64
C VAL A 11 5.81 -11.83 -0.10
N SER A 12 5.61 -12.18 -1.37
CA SER A 12 6.69 -12.54 -2.27
C SER A 12 7.15 -11.31 -3.06
N PRO A 13 8.35 -11.35 -3.67
CA PRO A 13 8.77 -10.30 -4.59
C PRO A 13 7.81 -10.04 -5.75
N ALA A 14 7.02 -11.06 -6.15
CA ALA A 14 6.04 -10.92 -7.23
C ALA A 14 4.81 -10.10 -6.82
N ASP A 15 4.53 -9.98 -5.52
CA ASP A 15 3.35 -9.30 -4.98
C ASP A 15 3.58 -7.79 -4.76
N VAL A 16 4.82 -7.31 -4.94
CA VAL A 16 5.23 -5.93 -4.61
C VAL A 16 4.42 -4.90 -5.39
N SER A 17 4.33 -5.05 -6.70
CA SER A 17 3.61 -4.10 -7.56
C SER A 17 2.12 -4.05 -7.22
N THR A 18 1.51 -5.22 -6.98
CA THR A 18 0.11 -5.34 -6.55
C THR A 18 -0.10 -4.69 -5.18
N SER A 19 0.80 -4.94 -4.23
CA SER A 19 0.72 -4.38 -2.87
C SER A 19 0.81 -2.85 -2.89
N ILE A 20 1.71 -2.28 -3.69
CA ILE A 20 1.84 -0.83 -3.89
C ILE A 20 0.54 -0.25 -4.49
N ALA A 21 0.00 -0.90 -5.52
CA ALA A 21 -1.22 -0.45 -6.18
C ALA A 21 -2.44 -0.49 -5.25
N VAL A 22 -2.60 -1.57 -4.48
CA VAL A 22 -3.68 -1.73 -3.51
C VAL A 22 -3.57 -0.69 -2.40
N ALA A 23 -2.38 -0.52 -1.81
CA ALA A 23 -2.15 0.48 -0.77
C ALA A 23 -2.41 1.91 -1.29
N THR A 24 -1.89 2.24 -2.47
CA THR A 24 -2.11 3.56 -3.09
C THR A 24 -3.61 3.85 -3.30
N ARG A 25 -4.39 2.84 -3.72
CA ARG A 25 -5.85 2.98 -3.87
C ARG A 25 -6.57 3.07 -2.53
N ALA A 26 -6.13 2.34 -1.52
CA ALA A 26 -6.76 2.34 -0.20
C ALA A 26 -6.68 3.72 0.49
N PHE A 27 -5.63 4.49 0.17
CA PHE A 27 -5.39 5.83 0.72
C PHE A 27 -5.66 6.96 -0.29
N TRP A 28 -6.38 6.68 -1.37
CA TRP A 28 -6.80 7.72 -2.31
C TRP A 28 -7.73 8.72 -1.62
N ASP A 29 -7.43 10.03 -1.74
CA ASP A 29 -8.22 11.11 -1.13
C ASP A 29 -8.36 10.96 0.39
N ASP A 30 -7.35 10.39 1.03
CA ASP A 30 -7.30 10.31 2.48
C ASP A 30 -7.04 11.71 3.08
N PRO A 31 -7.82 12.15 4.08
CA PRO A 31 -7.67 13.47 4.69
C PRO A 31 -6.27 13.78 5.22
N MET A 32 -5.55 12.77 5.70
CA MET A 32 -4.17 12.93 6.16
C MET A 32 -3.26 13.32 4.99
N PHE A 33 -3.37 12.66 3.85
CA PHE A 33 -2.56 12.98 2.68
C PHE A 33 -3.01 14.27 1.99
N ASN A 34 -4.28 14.65 2.10
CA ASN A 34 -4.79 15.94 1.62
C ASN A 34 -4.14 17.14 2.33
N TYR A 35 -3.73 16.98 3.59
CA TYR A 35 -2.98 18.02 4.32
C TYR A 35 -1.59 18.28 3.68
N PHE A 36 -0.89 17.23 3.27
CA PHE A 36 0.45 17.34 2.69
C PHE A 36 0.45 17.58 1.17
N THR A 37 -0.56 17.05 0.47
CA THR A 37 -0.67 17.09 -0.98
C THR A 37 -2.16 17.20 -1.37
N PRO A 38 -2.71 18.43 -1.41
CA PRO A 38 -4.14 18.66 -1.64
C PRO A 38 -4.57 18.47 -3.11
N ASP A 39 -3.64 18.50 -4.06
CA ASP A 39 -3.92 18.15 -5.45
C ASP A 39 -3.96 16.63 -5.60
N LEU A 40 -5.13 16.06 -5.93
CA LEU A 40 -5.34 14.61 -6.02
C LEU A 40 -4.52 13.93 -7.12
N LEU A 41 -4.21 14.62 -8.22
CA LEU A 41 -3.38 14.06 -9.29
C LEU A 41 -1.91 13.98 -8.85
N VAL A 42 -1.44 15.00 -8.14
CA VAL A 42 -0.10 14.99 -7.54
C VAL A 42 -0.04 13.97 -6.40
N GLN A 43 -1.07 13.91 -5.57
CA GLN A 43 -1.19 12.94 -4.48
C GLN A 43 -1.11 11.51 -5.01
N HIS A 44 -1.85 11.18 -6.07
CA HIS A 44 -1.80 9.85 -6.67
C HIS A 44 -0.38 9.42 -7.04
N LYS A 45 0.37 10.30 -7.68
CA LYS A 45 1.76 10.04 -8.09
C LYS A 45 2.67 9.89 -6.87
N ASN A 46 2.47 10.71 -5.85
CA ASN A 46 3.27 10.69 -4.62
C ASN A 46 3.00 9.44 -3.78
N LEU A 47 1.74 9.00 -3.69
CA LEU A 47 1.36 7.80 -2.93
C LEU A 47 2.01 6.53 -3.48
N VAL A 48 2.12 6.40 -4.82
CA VAL A 48 2.85 5.28 -5.43
C VAL A 48 4.30 5.25 -4.94
N GLY A 49 4.99 6.40 -4.95
CA GLY A 49 6.37 6.49 -4.47
C GLY A 49 6.50 6.22 -2.97
N PHE A 50 5.58 6.76 -2.17
CA PHE A 50 5.54 6.56 -0.72
C PHE A 50 5.39 5.08 -0.35
N PHE A 51 4.40 4.39 -0.92
CA PHE A 51 4.18 2.97 -0.64
C PHE A 51 5.26 2.08 -1.24
N ALA A 52 5.81 2.43 -2.41
CA ALA A 52 6.96 1.72 -2.95
C ALA A 52 8.14 1.74 -1.97
N ALA A 53 8.50 2.91 -1.45
CA ALA A 53 9.58 3.05 -0.47
C ALA A 53 9.31 2.20 0.79
N GLY A 54 8.13 2.34 1.38
CA GLY A 54 7.75 1.59 2.58
C GLY A 54 7.76 0.07 2.37
N ILE A 55 7.20 -0.43 1.28
CA ILE A 55 7.13 -1.86 1.00
C ILE A 55 8.53 -2.44 0.71
N HIS A 56 9.37 -1.72 -0.04
CA HIS A 56 10.74 -2.16 -0.32
C HIS A 56 11.60 -2.20 0.94
N ASP A 57 11.51 -1.19 1.81
CA ASP A 57 12.24 -1.17 3.07
C ASP A 57 11.77 -2.28 4.02
N CYS A 58 10.45 -2.48 4.15
CA CYS A 58 9.90 -3.56 4.95
C CYS A 58 10.31 -4.95 4.43
N LEU A 59 10.37 -5.14 3.11
CA LEU A 59 10.86 -6.38 2.52
C LEU A 59 12.33 -6.66 2.81
N LYS A 60 13.14 -5.61 2.89
CA LYS A 60 14.58 -5.71 3.13
C LYS A 60 14.91 -5.89 4.61
N HIS A 61 14.13 -5.30 5.49
CA HIS A 61 14.46 -5.16 6.92
C HIS A 61 13.49 -5.87 7.87
N GLY A 62 12.37 -6.39 7.38
CA GLY A 62 11.35 -7.01 8.21
C GLY A 62 10.50 -8.04 7.48
N GLU A 63 9.25 -8.17 7.92
CA GLU A 63 8.27 -9.07 7.34
C GLU A 63 7.07 -8.28 6.83
N VAL A 64 6.69 -8.58 5.59
CA VAL A 64 5.48 -8.05 4.97
C VAL A 64 4.55 -9.22 4.71
N TRP A 65 3.27 -9.02 5.05
CA TRP A 65 2.22 -10.03 4.94
C TRP A 65 1.10 -9.48 4.09
N VAL A 66 0.50 -10.33 3.26
CA VAL A 66 -0.63 -10.02 2.38
C VAL A 66 -1.78 -10.97 2.65
N ALA A 67 -3.00 -10.49 2.40
CA ALA A 67 -4.25 -11.16 2.72
C ALA A 67 -5.24 -11.15 1.55
#